data_AF-A0A2K3KB02-F1
#
_entry.id   AF-A0A2K3KB02-F1
#
_cell.length_a   1.000
_cell.length_b   1.000
_cell.length_c   1.000
_cell.angle_alpha   90.00
_cell.angle_beta   90.00
_cell.angle_gamma   90.00
#
_symmetry.space_group_name_H-M   'P 1'
#
loop_
_entity.id
_entity.type
_entity.pdbx_description
1 polymer ?
#
loop_
_entity_poly.entity_id
_entity_poly.type
_entity_poly.pdbx_seq_one_letter_code
_entity_poly.pdbx_strand_id
1 'polypeptide(L)' 'MIPKISDFGLARIVKGGEDDEANTKRVVGTYGYMPPEYAMEGIFSEKSDVYSFGVLLLEIVSG' A
#
# COMPACT_ATOMS: atom_id res chain seq x y z
N MET A 1 15.03 -12.64 15.62
CA MET A 1 14.13 -13.05 14.53
C MET A 1 14.51 -12.30 13.26
N ILE A 2 14.29 -12.88 12.08
CA ILE A 2 14.51 -12.19 10.79
C ILE A 2 13.13 -11.95 10.16
N PRO A 3 12.60 -10.71 10.17
CA PRO A 3 11.28 -10.43 9.63
C PRO A 3 11.25 -10.62 8.11
N LYS A 4 10.11 -11.09 7.59
CA LYS A 4 9.86 -11.29 6.16
C LYS A 4 8.40 -10.92 5.86
N ILE A 5 8.15 -10.38 4.67
CA ILE A 5 6.78 -10.17 4.16
C ILE A 5 6.18 -11.55 3.86
N SER A 6 4.99 -11.83 4.38
CA SER A 6 4.38 -13.17 4.37
C SER A 6 3.21 -13.34 3.40
N ASP A 7 2.52 -12.26 3.02
CA ASP A 7 1.33 -12.31 2.16
C ASP A 7 1.43 -11.33 0.99
N PHE A 8 0.89 -11.75 -0.16
CA PHE A 8 0.85 -10.98 -1.41
C PHE A 8 -0.54 -11.06 -2.08
N GLY A 9 -1.60 -11.36 -1.32
CA GLY A 9 -2.95 -11.58 -1.88
C GLY A 9 -3.56 -10.35 -2.57
N LEU A 10 -3.09 -9.16 -2.23
CA LEU A 10 -3.48 -7.89 -2.85
C LEU A 10 -2.39 -7.29 -3.77
N ALA A 11 -1.24 -7.95 -3.91
CA ALA A 11 -0.13 -7.45 -4.73
C ALA A 11 -0.53 -7.38 -6.21
N ARG A 12 -0.06 -6.35 -6.91
CA ARG A 12 -0.36 -6.11 -8.32
C ARG A 12 0.92 -5.84 -9.09
N ILE A 13 1.01 -6.39 -10.30
CA ILE A 13 2.06 -6.03 -11.25
C ILE A 13 1.63 -4.75 -11.95
N VAL A 14 2.41 -3.69 -11.78
CA VAL A 14 2.23 -2.40 -12.47
C VAL A 14 3.26 -2.32 -13.61
N LYS A 15 2.92 -1.68 -14.73
CA LYS A 15 3.93 -1.37 -15.76
C LYS A 15 4.96 -0.41 -15.13
N GLY A 16 6.22 -0.53 -15.51
CA GLY A 16 7.34 0.27 -14.99
C GLY A 16 7.54 1.61 -15.72
N GLY A 17 7.82 2.70 -14.99
CA GLY A 17 7.91 4.10 -15.46
C GLY A 17 7.96 5.13 -14.31
N GLU A 18 8.33 6.39 -14.61
CA GLU A 18 8.44 7.46 -13.59
C GLU A 18 7.08 7.92 -13.03
N ASP A 19 5.99 7.66 -13.77
CA ASP A 19 4.60 8.00 -13.42
C ASP A 19 3.73 6.72 -13.26
N ASP A 20 4.22 5.70 -12.55
CA ASP A 20 3.53 4.41 -12.34
C ASP A 20 2.36 4.49 -11.35
N GLU A 21 1.53 5.50 -11.53
CA GLU A 21 0.23 5.58 -10.93
C GLU A 21 -0.75 4.70 -11.71
N ALA A 22 -1.42 3.81 -11.00
CA ALA A 22 -2.49 2.99 -11.54
C ALA A 22 -3.79 3.28 -10.80
N ASN A 23 -4.91 3.18 -11.52
CA ASN A 23 -6.24 3.41 -10.96
C ASN A 23 -7.03 2.09 -10.92
N THR A 24 -7.82 1.91 -9.87
CA THR A 24 -8.74 0.79 -9.76
C THR A 24 -10.12 1.19 -9.24
N LYS A 25 -11.16 0.65 -9.87
CA LYS A 25 -12.55 0.80 -9.37
C LYS A 25 -12.85 -0.07 -8.14
N ARG A 26 -11.96 -1.02 -7.82
CA ARG A 26 -12.12 -1.95 -6.70
C ARG A 26 -11.06 -1.67 -5.65
N VAL A 27 -11.42 -0.84 -4.68
CA VAL A 27 -10.63 -0.54 -3.50
C VAL A 27 -10.74 -1.70 -2.51
N VAL A 28 -9.60 -2.28 -2.16
CA VAL A 28 -9.46 -3.36 -1.17
C VAL A 28 -8.19 -3.14 -0.37
N GLY A 29 -8.25 -3.35 0.94
CA GLY A 29 -7.12 -3.17 1.85
C GLY A 29 -7.57 -3.06 3.31
N THR A 30 -6.61 -2.92 4.21
CA THR A 30 -6.88 -2.76 5.64
C THR A 30 -7.11 -1.29 5.97
N TYR A 31 -8.22 -0.99 6.66
CA TYR A 31 -8.51 0.37 7.11
C TYR A 31 -7.39 0.91 8.00
N GLY A 32 -7.01 2.17 7.80
CA GLY A 32 -5.90 2.81 8.50
C GLY A 32 -4.53 2.63 7.83
N TYR A 33 -4.35 1.60 7.01
CA TYR A 33 -3.10 1.41 6.23
C TYR A 33 -3.22 1.96 4.81
N MET A 34 -4.43 2.10 4.28
CA MET A 34 -4.67 2.65 2.95
C MET A 34 -4.46 4.17 2.93
N PRO A 35 -3.69 4.71 1.98
CA PRO A 35 -3.59 6.15 1.81
C PRO A 35 -4.90 6.74 1.24
N PRO A 36 -5.18 8.03 1.49
CA PRO A 36 -6.45 8.66 1.12
C PRO A 36 -6.72 8.63 -0.39
N GLU A 37 -5.70 8.85 -1.22
CA GLU A 37 -5.82 8.80 -2.69
C GLU A 37 -6.26 7.41 -3.19
N TYR A 38 -5.81 6.34 -2.54
CA TYR A 38 -6.27 4.99 -2.86
C TYR A 38 -7.69 4.75 -2.35
N ALA A 39 -7.98 5.19 -1.12
CA ALA A 39 -9.27 4.97 -0.49
C ALA A 39 -10.42 5.74 -1.18
N MET A 40 -10.14 6.95 -1.68
CA MET A 40 -11.12 7.86 -2.25
C MET A 40 -11.22 7.74 -3.78
N GLU A 41 -10.07 7.63 -4.45
CA GLU A 41 -9.98 7.74 -5.91
C GLU A 41 -9.54 6.42 -6.58
N GLY A 42 -9.18 5.42 -5.78
CA GLY A 42 -8.67 4.14 -6.28
C GLY A 42 -7.27 4.25 -6.89
N ILE A 43 -6.55 5.34 -6.58
CA ILE A 43 -5.22 5.63 -7.09
C ILE A 43 -4.17 4.89 -6.26
N PHE A 44 -3.32 4.09 -6.90
CA PHE A 44 -2.23 3.38 -6.23
C PHE A 44 -0.93 3.47 -7.02
N SER A 45 0.18 3.53 -6.28
CA SER A 45 1.55 3.51 -6.80
C SER A 45 2.48 2.95 -5.73
N GLU A 46 3.79 2.91 -6.00
CA GLU A 46 4.81 2.62 -4.97
C GLU A 46 4.67 3.55 -3.75
N LYS A 47 4.20 4.80 -3.92
CA LYS A 47 3.99 5.73 -2.80
C LYS A 47 2.90 5.27 -1.85
N SER A 48 1.91 4.53 -2.36
CA SER A 48 0.87 3.92 -1.54
C SER A 48 1.43 2.83 -0.63
N ASP A 49 2.43 2.07 -1.09
CA ASP A 49 3.15 1.08 -0.27
C ASP A 49 3.99 1.77 0.80
N VAL A 50 4.64 2.90 0.48
CA VAL A 50 5.41 3.72 1.44
C VAL A 50 4.51 4.25 2.56
N TYR A 51 3.31 4.73 2.25
CA TYR A 51 2.34 5.17 3.25
C TYR A 51 1.96 4.02 4.20
N SER A 52 1.58 2.88 3.63
CA SER A 52 1.19 1.69 4.39
C SER A 52 2.33 1.20 5.30
N PHE A 53 3.56 1.25 4.81
CA PHE A 53 4.76 0.93 5.60
C PHE A 53 4.99 1.93 6.74
N GLY A 54 4.71 3.22 6.55
CA GLY A 54 4.79 4.22 7.62
C GLY A 54 3.82 3.92 8.77
N VAL A 55 2.60 3.47 8.46
CA VAL A 55 1.62 3.03 9.47
C VAL A 55 2.11 1.78 10.20
N LEU A 56 2.62 0.79 9.47
CA LEU A 56 3.25 -0.41 10.07
C LEU A 56 4.41 -0.04 11.00
N LEU A 57 5.24 0.92 10.61
CA LEU A 57 6.34 1.39 11.46
C LEU A 57 5.80 2.04 12.74
N LEU A 58 4.75 2.85 12.65
CA LEU A 58 4.09 3.45 13.81
C LEU A 58 3.54 2.39 14.76
N GLU A 59 2.88 1.35 14.23
CA GLU A 59 2.39 0.20 15.01
C GLU A 59 3.56 -0.53 15.71
N ILE A 60 4.68 -0.76 15.02
CA ILE A 60 5.85 -1.41 15.61
C ILE A 60 6.44 -0.59 16.77
N VAL A 61 6.49 0.73 16.65
CA VAL A 61 7.08 1.60 17.71
C VAL A 61 6.10 1.92 18.83
N SER A 62 4.79 1.84 18.59
CA SER A 62 3.76 2.05 19.62
C SER A 62 3.51 0.81 20.48
N GLY A 63 3.82 -0.38 19.96
CA GLY A 63 3.32 -1.65 20.52
C GLY A 63 1.83 -1.81 20.28
#